data_AF-A0A0K2U0A9-F1
#
_entry.id   AF-A0A0K2U0A9-F1
#
_cell.length_a   1.000
_cell.length_b   1.000
_cell.length_c   1.000
_cell.angle_alpha   90.00
_cell.angle_beta   90.00
_cell.angle_gamma   90.00
#
_symmetry.space_group_name_H-M   'P 1'
#
loop_
_entity.id
_entity.type
_entity.pdbx_description
1 polymer ?
#
loop_
_entity_poly.entity_id
_entity_poly.type
_entity_poly.pdbx_seq_one_letter_code
_entity_poly.pdbx_strand_id
1 'polypeptide(L)'
;MWRGFRYGRITKRSLRERQFIFCYYMTFLVNYIHVILLCIQLCPLLAEKNRPNIIVLLADDLGRESLPSYGNNEEKVPNVERIFTEGAKFNHLLSPAALCTPSRSAFLTGRYPYRFGLGEGSNGPPVIVYSSSKVGLPRNESTWANLAQSLGYSTKAVGKWHMGMDEIFWGDQEHGPLTHGFDSFYGLPFTVVPGFEGQQEFWTLQRSNSQILITVIILLLLGSLQKKINKNWFWCLILVLPLFILFEHFDVFSRENWWWRSLWMERYLNSILVSNEKVVERPIQLKRLAERLTNESLKFIHQNVGVKPFLLYHAFHNLHK
;
A
#
# COMPACT_ATOMS: atom_id res chain seq x y z
N MET A 1 40.99 -69.54 44.51
CA MET A 1 39.68 -69.38 43.86
C MET A 1 39.81 -68.38 42.71
N TRP A 2 40.34 -68.78 41.57
CA TRP A 2 40.37 -67.95 40.35
C TRP A 2 40.20 -68.89 39.15
N ARG A 3 38.97 -68.98 38.63
CA ARG A 3 38.68 -69.69 37.37
C ARG A 3 38.92 -68.70 36.23
N GLY A 4 39.97 -68.95 35.45
CA GLY A 4 40.25 -68.21 34.22
C GLY A 4 39.19 -68.48 33.15
N PHE A 5 38.55 -67.40 32.70
CA PHE A 5 37.70 -67.39 31.50
C PHE A 5 38.57 -67.75 30.28
N ARG A 6 38.31 -68.91 29.66
CA ARG A 6 38.91 -69.25 28.36
C ARG A 6 38.18 -68.46 27.28
N TYR A 7 38.89 -67.53 26.65
CA TYR A 7 38.48 -66.91 25.39
C TYR A 7 38.33 -67.99 24.32
N GLY A 8 37.11 -68.20 23.84
CA GLY A 8 36.83 -69.07 22.70
C GLY A 8 37.56 -68.53 21.46
N ARG A 9 38.35 -69.38 20.79
CA ARG A 9 39.00 -69.06 19.52
C ARG A 9 37.93 -68.74 18.48
N ILE A 10 37.88 -67.48 18.06
CA ILE A 10 37.15 -67.02 16.87
C ILE A 10 37.76 -67.77 15.67
N THR A 11 36.97 -68.63 15.02
CA THR A 11 37.45 -69.40 13.87
C THR A 11 37.50 -68.49 12.63
N LYS A 12 38.44 -68.73 11.71
CA LYS A 12 38.52 -67.97 10.43
C LYS A 12 37.20 -67.97 9.63
N ARG A 13 36.32 -68.95 9.87
CA ARG A 13 34.98 -69.06 9.27
C ARG A 13 34.01 -68.01 9.84
N SER A 14 34.03 -67.75 11.15
CA SER A 14 33.16 -66.75 11.80
C SER A 14 33.57 -65.30 11.49
N LEU A 15 34.85 -65.04 11.21
CA LEU A 15 35.33 -63.73 10.74
C LEU A 15 34.84 -63.43 9.32
N ARG A 16 34.83 -64.44 8.44
CA ARG A 16 34.38 -64.31 7.05
C ARG A 16 32.87 -64.09 6.96
N GLU A 17 32.09 -64.75 7.81
CA GLU A 17 30.63 -64.53 7.95
C GLU A 17 30.31 -63.14 8.48
N ARG A 18 31.04 -62.64 9.50
CA ARG A 18 30.87 -61.26 10.00
C ARG A 18 31.22 -60.21 8.95
N GLN A 19 32.26 -60.44 8.14
CA GLN A 19 32.60 -59.57 7.02
C GLN A 19 31.52 -59.57 5.93
N PHE A 20 30.93 -60.73 5.60
CA PHE A 20 29.83 -60.82 4.66
C PHE A 20 28.58 -60.08 5.16
N ILE A 21 28.22 -60.26 6.42
CA ILE A 21 27.09 -59.57 7.05
C ILE A 21 27.33 -58.05 7.08
N PHE A 22 28.54 -57.60 7.42
CA PHE A 22 28.91 -56.19 7.40
C PHE A 22 28.85 -55.58 6.00
N CYS A 23 29.40 -56.27 4.98
CA CYS A 23 29.29 -55.83 3.58
C CYS A 23 27.83 -55.78 3.11
N TYR A 24 27.00 -56.75 3.49
CA TYR A 24 25.57 -56.78 3.16
C TYR A 24 24.81 -55.61 3.79
N TYR A 25 25.05 -55.30 5.06
CA TYR A 25 24.44 -54.13 5.71
C TYR A 25 24.96 -52.80 5.14
N MET A 26 26.23 -52.71 4.77
CA MET A 26 26.79 -51.51 4.16
C MET A 26 26.22 -51.26 2.76
N THR A 27 26.06 -52.29 1.92
CA THR A 27 25.37 -52.13 0.62
C THR A 27 23.90 -51.78 0.79
N PHE A 28 23.21 -52.36 1.79
CA PHE A 28 21.83 -51.99 2.10
C PHE A 28 21.71 -50.53 2.54
N LEU A 29 22.63 -50.04 3.37
CA LEU A 29 22.67 -48.66 3.85
C LEU A 29 22.94 -47.66 2.70
N VAL A 30 23.90 -47.98 1.83
CA VAL A 30 24.24 -47.14 0.66
C VAL A 30 23.06 -47.07 -0.32
N ASN A 31 22.40 -48.21 -0.59
CA ASN A 31 21.19 -48.23 -1.43
C ASN A 31 20.04 -47.44 -0.79
N TYR A 32 19.85 -47.52 0.53
CA TYR A 32 18.83 -46.76 1.24
C TYR A 32 19.09 -45.25 1.17
N ILE A 33 20.34 -44.82 1.32
CA ILE A 33 20.76 -43.43 1.15
C ILE A 33 20.54 -42.95 -0.29
N HIS A 34 20.85 -43.77 -1.29
CA HIS A 34 20.59 -43.43 -2.69
C HIS A 34 19.09 -43.31 -3.00
N VAL A 35 18.24 -44.17 -2.44
CA VAL A 35 16.79 -44.06 -2.57
C VAL A 35 16.28 -42.78 -1.89
N ILE A 36 16.76 -42.44 -0.69
CA ILE A 36 16.39 -41.19 -0.02
C ILE A 36 16.82 -39.98 -0.84
N LEU A 37 18.05 -39.95 -1.34
CA LEU A 37 18.56 -38.86 -2.18
C LEU A 37 17.76 -38.73 -3.48
N LEU A 38 17.40 -39.85 -4.11
CA LEU A 38 16.54 -39.87 -5.29
C LEU A 38 15.13 -39.35 -4.98
N CYS A 39 14.53 -39.76 -3.85
CA CYS A 39 13.23 -39.27 -3.40
C CYS A 39 13.25 -37.76 -3.10
N ILE A 40 14.32 -37.24 -2.50
CA ILE A 40 14.51 -35.81 -2.25
C ILE A 40 14.61 -35.04 -3.58
N GLN A 41 15.29 -35.60 -4.58
CA GLN A 41 15.41 -35.00 -5.92
C GLN A 41 14.11 -35.05 -6.73
N LEU A 42 13.27 -36.07 -6.55
CA LEU A 42 12.00 -36.25 -7.27
C LEU A 42 10.83 -35.49 -6.63
N CYS A 43 10.90 -35.16 -5.33
CA CYS A 43 9.87 -34.43 -4.61
C CYS A 43 9.51 -33.04 -5.20
N PRO A 44 10.46 -32.21 -5.66
CA PRO A 44 10.12 -30.93 -6.30
C PRO A 44 9.45 -31.06 -7.68
N LEU A 45 9.66 -32.18 -8.41
CA LEU A 45 9.03 -32.39 -9.73
C LEU A 45 7.51 -32.62 -9.64
N LEU A 46 7.04 -33.18 -8.53
CA LEU A 46 5.61 -33.45 -8.29
C LEU A 46 4.85 -32.24 -7.73
N ALA A 47 5.57 -31.16 -7.38
CA ALA A 47 5.03 -29.99 -6.69
C ALA A 47 4.78 -28.78 -7.61
N GLU A 48 4.88 -28.94 -8.93
CA GLU A 48 4.42 -27.91 -9.87
C GLU A 48 2.88 -27.96 -9.96
N LYS A 49 2.22 -27.57 -8.87
CA LYS A 49 0.82 -27.15 -8.94
C LYS A 49 0.82 -25.96 -9.90
N ASN A 50 0.14 -26.08 -11.05
CA ASN A 50 -0.17 -24.97 -11.94
C ASN A 50 -0.92 -23.89 -11.16
N ARG A 51 -0.16 -23.00 -10.52
CA ARG A 51 -0.66 -21.91 -9.69
C ARG A 51 -1.26 -20.85 -10.63
N PRO A 52 -2.51 -20.43 -10.42
CA PRO A 52 -3.13 -19.45 -11.29
C PRO A 52 -2.47 -18.10 -11.11
N ASN A 53 -2.50 -17.28 -12.17
CA ASN A 53 -2.25 -15.86 -12.07
C ASN A 53 -3.46 -15.17 -11.45
N ILE A 54 -3.22 -14.23 -10.54
CA ILE A 54 -4.27 -13.52 -9.82
C ILE A 54 -4.24 -12.06 -10.27
N ILE A 55 -5.37 -11.56 -10.77
CA ILE A 55 -5.53 -10.16 -11.15
C ILE A 55 -6.71 -9.60 -10.34
N VAL A 56 -6.44 -8.57 -9.55
CA VAL A 56 -7.42 -7.83 -8.78
C VAL A 56 -7.61 -6.47 -9.43
N LEU A 57 -8.81 -6.21 -9.94
CA LEU A 57 -9.21 -4.92 -10.49
C LEU A 57 -10.12 -4.22 -9.47
N LEU A 58 -9.67 -3.10 -8.91
CA LEU A 58 -10.42 -2.34 -7.91
C LEU A 58 -10.78 -0.96 -8.46
N ALA A 59 -12.06 -0.75 -8.75
CA ALA A 59 -12.59 0.57 -9.10
C ALA A 59 -12.75 1.44 -7.84
N ASP A 60 -12.69 2.76 -8.02
CA ASP A 60 -12.82 3.75 -6.95
C ASP A 60 -14.16 4.45 -7.10
N ASP A 61 -14.94 4.56 -6.02
CA ASP A 61 -16.27 5.18 -5.97
C ASP A 61 -17.29 4.71 -7.03
N LEU A 62 -17.10 3.51 -7.59
CA LEU A 62 -18.04 2.90 -8.53
C LEU A 62 -19.25 2.31 -7.79
N GLY A 63 -20.40 2.95 -7.95
CA GLY A 63 -21.67 2.42 -7.48
C GLY A 63 -22.07 1.16 -8.25
N ARG A 64 -22.62 0.17 -7.55
CA ARG A 64 -23.18 -1.04 -8.17
C ARG A 64 -24.21 -0.72 -9.25
N GLU A 65 -25.11 0.22 -8.93
CA GLU A 65 -26.19 0.68 -9.81
C GLU A 65 -25.68 1.44 -11.05
N SER A 66 -24.38 1.72 -11.15
CA SER A 66 -23.78 2.32 -12.34
C SER A 66 -23.52 1.30 -13.46
N LEU A 67 -23.65 0.00 -13.21
CA LEU A 67 -23.33 -1.05 -14.18
C LEU A 67 -24.60 -1.65 -14.83
N PRO A 68 -24.57 -1.95 -16.14
CA PRO A 68 -25.70 -2.57 -16.83
C PRO A 68 -26.17 -3.89 -16.24
N SER A 69 -25.24 -4.75 -15.83
CA SER A 69 -25.55 -6.01 -15.15
C SER A 69 -26.32 -5.86 -13.83
N TYR A 70 -26.45 -4.64 -13.30
CA TYR A 70 -27.22 -4.31 -12.10
C TYR A 70 -28.40 -3.36 -12.34
N GLY A 71 -28.71 -3.00 -13.60
CA GLY A 71 -29.91 -2.25 -13.96
C GLY A 71 -29.67 -0.90 -14.64
N ASN A 72 -28.42 -0.50 -14.87
CA ASN A 72 -28.12 0.74 -15.59
C ASN A 72 -28.28 0.57 -17.11
N ASN A 73 -29.11 1.39 -17.75
CA ASN A 73 -29.30 1.32 -19.21
C ASN A 73 -28.47 2.37 -19.99
N GLU A 74 -27.75 3.26 -19.30
CA GLU A 74 -27.05 4.39 -19.93
C GLU A 74 -25.56 4.12 -20.17
N GLU A 75 -24.91 3.43 -19.23
CA GLU A 75 -23.45 3.24 -19.25
C GLU A 75 -22.98 2.13 -20.19
N LYS A 76 -21.89 2.38 -20.92
CA LYS A 76 -21.31 1.43 -21.89
C LYS A 76 -20.00 0.85 -21.40
N VAL A 77 -20.07 -0.30 -20.74
CA VAL A 77 -18.92 -0.99 -20.14
C VAL A 77 -18.77 -2.44 -20.65
N PRO A 78 -18.61 -2.67 -21.96
CA PRO A 78 -18.69 -4.00 -22.57
C PRO A 78 -17.67 -5.01 -22.01
N ASN A 79 -16.47 -4.56 -21.64
CA ASN A 79 -15.45 -5.43 -21.05
C ASN A 79 -15.79 -5.86 -19.62
N VAL A 80 -16.46 -5.00 -18.84
CA VAL A 80 -16.90 -5.32 -17.49
C VAL A 80 -18.09 -6.28 -17.55
N GLU A 81 -19.04 -6.03 -18.44
CA GLU A 81 -20.15 -6.95 -18.69
C GLU A 81 -19.65 -8.33 -19.11
N ARG A 82 -18.63 -8.40 -19.96
CA ARG A 82 -18.01 -9.66 -20.36
C ARG A 82 -17.48 -10.47 -19.16
N ILE A 83 -16.89 -9.80 -18.16
CA ILE A 83 -16.42 -10.45 -16.92
C ILE A 83 -17.58 -11.08 -16.17
N PHE A 84 -18.73 -10.41 -16.10
CA PHE A 84 -19.91 -10.95 -15.43
C PHE A 84 -20.58 -12.09 -16.20
N THR A 85 -20.60 -12.03 -17.53
CA THR A 85 -21.22 -13.06 -18.37
C THR A 85 -20.37 -14.32 -18.48
N GLU A 86 -19.04 -14.19 -18.53
CA GLU A 86 -18.10 -15.32 -18.64
C GLU A 86 -17.69 -15.87 -17.26
N GLY A 87 -18.03 -15.16 -16.17
CA GLY A 87 -17.58 -15.46 -14.82
C GLY A 87 -18.72 -15.51 -13.80
N ALA A 88 -18.43 -15.00 -12.61
CA ALA A 88 -19.39 -14.93 -11.51
C ALA A 88 -19.79 -13.48 -11.23
N LYS A 89 -21.08 -13.28 -10.93
CA LYS A 89 -21.65 -12.01 -10.50
C LYS A 89 -22.25 -12.15 -9.10
N PHE A 90 -21.91 -11.24 -8.19
CA PHE A 90 -22.40 -11.26 -6.83
C PHE A 90 -23.55 -10.26 -6.65
N ASN A 91 -24.68 -10.73 -6.10
CA ASN A 91 -25.79 -9.84 -5.74
C ASN A 91 -25.61 -9.20 -4.35
N HIS A 92 -24.72 -9.75 -3.52
CA HIS A 92 -24.43 -9.26 -2.17
C HIS A 92 -22.92 -9.26 -1.93
N LEU A 93 -22.22 -8.29 -2.52
CA LEU A 93 -20.81 -8.02 -2.22
C LEU A 93 -20.74 -6.76 -1.36
N LEU A 94 -20.36 -6.92 -0.09
CA LEU A 94 -20.36 -5.85 0.89
C LEU A 94 -18.94 -5.33 1.10
N SER A 95 -18.76 -4.01 0.96
CA SER A 95 -17.52 -3.36 1.34
C SER A 95 -17.44 -3.28 2.87
N PRO A 96 -16.29 -3.58 3.49
CA PRO A 96 -16.14 -3.58 4.94
C PRO A 96 -16.24 -2.17 5.56
N ALA A 97 -16.13 -1.12 4.75
CA ALA A 97 -16.36 0.26 5.16
C ALA A 97 -16.80 1.12 3.96
N ALA A 98 -17.51 2.22 4.23
CA ALA A 98 -18.01 3.15 3.22
C ALA A 98 -16.97 4.21 2.76
N LEU A 99 -15.73 4.12 3.23
CA LEU A 99 -14.66 5.10 2.95
C LEU A 99 -13.40 4.40 2.42
N CYS A 100 -12.62 5.13 1.60
CA CYS A 100 -11.47 4.59 0.87
C CYS A 100 -10.44 3.88 1.75
N THR A 101 -9.80 4.58 2.69
CA THR A 101 -8.73 4.04 3.55
C THR A 101 -9.17 2.79 4.34
N PRO A 102 -10.30 2.80 5.07
CA PRO A 102 -10.74 1.63 5.82
C PRO A 102 -11.19 0.49 4.89
N SER A 103 -11.85 0.79 3.78
CA SER A 103 -12.28 -0.23 2.82
C SER A 103 -11.09 -0.98 2.21
N ARG A 104 -10.08 -0.24 1.75
CA ARG A 104 -8.86 -0.79 1.12
C ARG A 104 -8.02 -1.59 2.12
N SER A 105 -7.83 -1.07 3.33
CA SER A 105 -7.04 -1.76 4.35
C SER A 105 -7.69 -3.05 4.81
N ALA A 106 -9.02 -3.07 4.99
CA ALA A 106 -9.74 -4.31 5.28
C ALA A 106 -9.73 -5.29 4.10
N PHE A 107 -9.81 -4.79 2.86
CA PHE A 107 -9.72 -5.63 1.67
C PHE A 107 -8.36 -6.32 1.55
N LEU A 108 -7.25 -5.64 1.88
CA LEU A 108 -5.92 -6.23 1.83
C LEU A 108 -5.63 -7.20 2.98
N THR A 109 -6.08 -6.87 4.18
CA THR A 109 -5.78 -7.64 5.40
C THR A 109 -6.80 -8.73 5.73
N GLY A 110 -8.00 -8.65 5.15
CA GLY A 110 -9.13 -9.50 5.55
C GLY A 110 -9.65 -9.21 6.96
N ARG A 111 -9.30 -8.07 7.55
CA ARG A 111 -9.60 -7.71 8.95
C ARG A 111 -10.34 -6.38 9.02
N TYR A 112 -11.24 -6.24 9.99
CA TYR A 112 -11.95 -4.98 10.20
C TYR A 112 -10.97 -3.84 10.54
N PRO A 113 -11.13 -2.63 9.97
CA PRO A 113 -10.15 -1.53 10.12
C PRO A 113 -9.94 -1.06 11.56
N TYR A 114 -10.96 -1.21 12.41
CA TYR A 114 -10.88 -0.92 13.84
C TYR A 114 -9.84 -1.76 14.59
N ARG A 115 -9.46 -2.94 14.06
CA ARG A 115 -8.48 -3.82 14.71
C ARG A 115 -7.06 -3.28 14.68
N PHE A 116 -6.77 -2.34 13.78
CA PHE A 116 -5.44 -1.79 13.54
C PHE A 116 -5.45 -0.26 13.38
N GLY A 117 -6.49 0.41 13.89
CA GLY A 117 -6.50 1.88 14.03
C GLY A 117 -6.83 2.67 12.77
N LEU A 118 -7.33 2.04 11.70
CA LEU A 118 -7.81 2.75 10.49
C LEU A 118 -9.35 2.82 10.40
N GLY A 119 -10.06 2.43 11.45
CA GLY A 119 -11.53 2.47 11.51
C GLY A 119 -12.13 3.72 12.15
N GLU A 120 -11.35 4.48 12.92
CA GLU A 120 -11.81 5.64 13.68
C GLU A 120 -10.99 6.87 13.31
N GLY A 121 -11.64 8.01 13.08
CA GLY A 121 -10.98 9.27 12.77
C GLY A 121 -11.00 10.18 13.99
N SER A 122 -9.86 10.82 14.29
CA SER A 122 -9.71 11.58 15.54
C SER A 122 -10.54 12.87 15.58
N ASN A 123 -10.86 13.46 14.41
CA ASN A 123 -11.59 14.72 14.27
C ASN A 123 -12.37 14.79 12.93
N GLY A 124 -12.77 13.64 12.38
CA GLY A 124 -13.38 13.56 11.06
C GLY A 124 -13.52 12.12 10.56
N PRO A 125 -13.92 11.91 9.30
CA PRO A 125 -13.97 10.57 8.72
C PRO A 125 -12.58 9.91 8.78
N PRO A 126 -12.49 8.58 9.01
CA PRO A 126 -11.24 7.82 9.08
C PRO A 126 -10.60 7.66 7.69
N VAL A 127 -10.24 8.76 7.05
CA VAL A 127 -9.60 8.76 5.73
C VAL A 127 -8.32 9.57 5.80
N ILE A 128 -7.26 9.03 5.20
CA ILE A 128 -6.00 9.76 5.07
C ILE A 128 -6.26 10.88 4.06
N VAL A 129 -5.88 12.12 4.36
CA VAL A 129 -6.15 13.28 3.49
C VAL A 129 -4.87 13.97 2.98
N TYR A 130 -3.71 13.50 3.42
CA TYR A 130 -2.40 14.01 3.03
C TYR A 130 -1.45 12.85 2.74
N SER A 131 -0.62 13.00 1.69
CA SER A 131 0.43 12.03 1.35
C SER A 131 1.51 11.93 2.43
N SER A 132 1.71 13.00 3.20
CA SER A 132 2.66 13.06 4.32
C SER A 132 2.03 12.71 5.69
N SER A 133 0.85 12.08 5.68
CA SER A 133 0.24 11.58 6.91
C SER A 133 1.09 10.47 7.50
N LYS A 134 1.40 10.57 8.79
CA LYS A 134 2.06 9.50 9.57
C LYS A 134 1.15 8.30 9.85
N VAL A 135 -0.16 8.47 9.63
CA VAL A 135 -1.13 7.38 9.80
C VAL A 135 -1.18 6.56 8.52
N GLY A 136 -1.07 5.24 8.66
CA GLY A 136 -1.19 4.29 7.57
C GLY A 136 -1.39 2.86 8.05
N LEU A 137 -1.38 1.91 7.12
CA LEU A 137 -1.52 0.48 7.40
C LEU A 137 -0.31 0.02 8.23
N PRO A 138 -0.51 -0.47 9.47
CA PRO A 138 0.61 -0.88 10.31
C PRO A 138 1.36 -2.07 9.72
N ARG A 139 2.70 -2.02 9.77
CA ARG A 139 3.57 -3.06 9.19
C ARG A 139 3.40 -4.46 9.77
N ASN A 140 2.84 -4.57 10.98
CA ASN A 140 2.53 -5.86 11.60
C ASN A 140 1.25 -6.52 11.03
N GLU A 141 0.48 -5.82 10.20
CA GLU A 141 -0.68 -6.39 9.51
C GLU A 141 -0.23 -7.09 8.22
N SER A 142 -0.58 -8.37 8.10
CA SER A 142 -0.28 -9.15 6.89
C SER A 142 -1.38 -8.96 5.85
N THR A 143 -0.99 -8.69 4.61
CA THR A 143 -1.92 -8.66 3.47
C THR A 143 -1.96 -9.99 2.74
N TRP A 144 -2.98 -10.21 1.90
CA TRP A 144 -2.96 -11.33 0.96
C TRP A 144 -1.82 -11.24 -0.06
N ALA A 145 -1.22 -10.05 -0.27
CA ALA A 145 -0.04 -9.90 -1.10
C ALA A 145 1.22 -10.43 -0.39
N ASN A 146 1.38 -10.20 0.93
CA ASN A 146 2.44 -10.85 1.71
C ASN A 146 2.35 -12.38 1.61
N LEU A 147 1.13 -12.92 1.70
CA LEU A 147 0.91 -14.36 1.55
C LEU A 147 1.32 -14.84 0.15
N ALA A 148 0.86 -14.17 -0.91
CA ALA A 148 1.22 -14.52 -2.28
C ALA A 148 2.74 -14.44 -2.52
N GLN A 149 3.39 -13.38 -2.04
CA GLN A 149 4.84 -13.22 -2.10
C GLN A 149 5.56 -14.36 -1.37
N SER A 150 5.11 -14.75 -0.17
CA SER A 150 5.67 -15.87 0.59
C SER A 150 5.53 -17.22 -0.12
N LEU A 151 4.47 -17.36 -0.93
CA LEU A 151 4.26 -18.52 -1.79
C LEU A 151 5.10 -18.44 -3.07
N GLY A 152 5.88 -17.39 -3.30
CA GLY A 152 6.71 -17.24 -4.49
C GLY A 152 5.94 -16.74 -5.70
N TYR A 153 4.90 -15.93 -5.54
CA TYR A 153 4.35 -15.14 -6.63
C TYR A 153 5.27 -13.95 -6.95
N SER A 154 5.26 -13.47 -8.19
CA SER A 154 5.66 -12.08 -8.48
C SER A 154 4.48 -11.16 -8.16
N THR A 155 4.71 -10.06 -7.46
CA THR A 155 3.63 -9.21 -6.93
C THR A 155 3.81 -7.75 -7.38
N LYS A 156 2.75 -7.13 -7.92
CA LYS A 156 2.77 -5.72 -8.31
C LYS A 156 1.48 -5.01 -7.93
N ALA A 157 1.62 -3.82 -7.36
CA ALA A 157 0.53 -2.88 -7.16
C ALA A 157 0.60 -1.74 -8.20
N VAL A 158 -0.54 -1.37 -8.76
CA VAL A 158 -0.66 -0.28 -9.74
C VAL A 158 -1.84 0.61 -9.37
N GLY A 159 -1.63 1.92 -9.38
CA GLY A 159 -2.66 2.93 -9.16
C GLY A 159 -2.82 3.36 -7.70
N LYS A 160 -4.05 3.51 -7.19
CA LYS A 160 -4.31 4.16 -5.90
C LYS A 160 -4.02 3.24 -4.70
N TRP A 161 -3.16 3.68 -3.78
CA TRP A 161 -2.87 3.00 -2.51
C TRP A 161 -3.79 3.48 -1.38
N HIS A 162 -3.66 4.73 -0.95
CA HIS A 162 -4.54 5.41 0.03
C HIS A 162 -4.59 4.79 1.43
N MET A 163 -3.50 4.14 1.85
CA MET A 163 -3.32 3.54 3.18
C MET A 163 -2.03 4.02 3.86
N GLY A 164 -1.58 5.23 3.54
CA GLY A 164 -0.35 5.83 4.07
C GLY A 164 0.90 5.38 3.30
N MET A 165 1.99 6.12 3.46
CA MET A 165 3.28 5.76 2.85
C MET A 165 4.36 5.68 3.92
N ASP A 166 4.63 6.79 4.59
CA ASP A 166 5.79 6.94 5.46
C ASP A 166 5.36 7.26 6.90
N GLU A 167 6.02 6.67 7.89
CA GLU A 167 5.83 7.01 9.31
C GLU A 167 6.77 8.17 9.70
N ILE A 168 8.01 8.13 9.20
CA ILE A 168 9.01 9.19 9.40
C ILE A 168 9.02 10.21 8.26
N PHE A 169 9.40 11.44 8.60
CA PHE A 169 9.47 12.56 7.64
C PHE A 169 10.46 12.32 6.48
N TRP A 170 11.51 11.51 6.70
CA TRP A 170 12.55 11.24 5.71
C TRP A 170 12.20 10.14 4.70
N GLY A 171 11.03 9.50 4.85
CA GLY A 171 10.53 8.46 3.94
C GLY A 171 11.09 7.07 4.27
N ASP A 172 10.31 6.25 4.96
CA ASP A 172 10.63 4.85 5.31
C ASP A 172 9.74 3.83 4.60
N GLN A 173 8.71 4.28 3.87
CA GLN A 173 7.71 3.43 3.25
C GLN A 173 7.03 2.47 4.23
N GLU A 174 7.02 2.78 5.53
CA GLU A 174 6.53 1.86 6.57
C GLU A 174 5.11 1.36 6.27
N HIS A 175 4.26 2.22 5.71
CA HIS A 175 2.87 1.94 5.33
C HIS A 175 2.68 1.65 3.84
N GLY A 176 3.75 1.71 3.05
CA GLY A 176 3.72 1.63 1.60
C GLY A 176 3.48 0.22 1.07
N PRO A 177 3.21 0.07 -0.25
CA PRO A 177 2.95 -1.23 -0.85
C PRO A 177 4.13 -2.21 -0.75
N LEU A 178 5.37 -1.69 -0.81
CA LEU A 178 6.58 -2.51 -0.84
C LEU A 178 6.81 -3.27 0.49
N THR A 179 6.41 -2.68 1.62
CA THR A 179 6.46 -3.32 2.93
C THR A 179 5.28 -4.25 3.18
N HIS A 180 4.25 -4.19 2.33
CA HIS A 180 3.00 -4.95 2.45
C HIS A 180 2.84 -6.03 1.38
N GLY A 181 3.97 -6.56 0.88
CA GLY A 181 4.02 -7.79 0.08
C GLY A 181 3.91 -7.58 -1.43
N PHE A 182 4.15 -6.35 -1.90
CA PHE A 182 4.31 -6.07 -3.33
C PHE A 182 5.79 -5.88 -3.68
N ASP A 183 6.30 -6.59 -4.68
CA ASP A 183 7.68 -6.47 -5.16
C ASP A 183 7.91 -5.14 -5.91
N SER A 184 6.84 -4.57 -6.47
CA SER A 184 6.88 -3.28 -7.15
C SER A 184 5.57 -2.52 -7.06
N PHE A 185 5.67 -1.19 -7.12
CA PHE A 185 4.54 -0.27 -7.09
C PHE A 185 4.67 0.82 -8.17
N TYR A 186 3.58 1.13 -8.86
CA TYR A 186 3.50 2.31 -9.71
C TYR A 186 2.13 2.97 -9.58
N GLY A 187 2.06 4.14 -8.97
CA GLY A 187 0.77 4.76 -8.72
C GLY A 187 0.80 5.91 -7.73
N LEU A 188 -0.36 6.15 -7.12
CA LEU A 188 -0.61 7.28 -6.24
C LEU A 188 -0.60 6.78 -4.79
N PRO A 189 0.26 7.33 -3.93
CA PRO A 189 0.19 7.20 -2.47
C PRO A 189 -1.20 7.52 -1.89
N PHE A 190 -1.82 8.55 -2.46
CA PHE A 190 -3.03 9.20 -2.00
C PHE A 190 -4.15 9.05 -3.04
N THR A 191 -5.24 9.80 -2.90
CA THR A 191 -6.32 9.88 -3.88
C THR A 191 -6.19 11.10 -4.79
N VAL A 192 -6.83 11.01 -5.97
CA VAL A 192 -7.12 12.21 -6.75
C VAL A 192 -8.21 13.00 -6.03
N VAL A 193 -8.09 14.32 -6.04
CA VAL A 193 -9.06 15.25 -5.46
C VAL A 193 -9.32 16.41 -6.45
N PRO A 194 -10.46 17.13 -6.36
CA PRO A 194 -10.85 18.12 -7.38
C PRO A 194 -9.81 19.24 -7.60
N GLY A 195 -9.01 19.56 -6.59
CA GLY A 195 -7.95 20.58 -6.66
C GLY A 195 -6.72 20.20 -7.49
N PHE A 196 -6.61 18.97 -8.02
CA PHE A 196 -5.44 18.55 -8.80
C PHE A 196 -5.43 19.03 -10.26
N GLU A 197 -6.58 19.34 -10.87
CA GLU A 197 -6.66 19.85 -12.26
C GLU A 197 -6.68 21.38 -12.36
N GLY A 198 -6.94 22.07 -11.24
CA GLY A 198 -6.94 23.54 -11.15
C GLY A 198 -8.28 24.16 -11.55
N GLN A 199 -8.63 25.23 -10.83
CA GLN A 199 -9.89 26.02 -10.77
C GLN A 199 -10.84 25.68 -9.61
N GLN A 200 -10.73 24.52 -8.96
CA GLN A 200 -11.47 24.22 -7.73
C GLN A 200 -10.57 24.25 -6.50
N GLU A 201 -11.11 24.70 -5.38
CA GLU A 201 -10.38 24.81 -4.12
C GLU A 201 -9.93 23.43 -3.62
N PHE A 202 -8.64 23.31 -3.30
CA PHE A 202 -8.09 22.14 -2.61
C PHE A 202 -8.53 22.22 -1.15
N TRP A 203 -9.63 21.54 -0.80
CA TRP A 203 -10.32 21.63 0.49
C TRP A 203 -10.67 23.06 0.92
N THR A 204 -11.96 23.39 0.98
CA THR A 204 -12.42 24.44 1.89
C THR A 204 -12.19 23.94 3.32
N LEU A 205 -10.97 24.09 3.85
CA LEU A 205 -10.82 24.14 5.29
C LEU A 205 -11.70 25.30 5.73
N GLN A 206 -12.86 24.97 6.30
CA GLN A 206 -13.79 25.93 6.89
C GLN A 206 -13.00 26.66 7.97
N ARG A 207 -12.34 27.77 7.60
CA ARG A 207 -11.51 28.58 8.49
C ARG A 207 -12.44 28.99 9.62
N SER A 208 -12.22 28.41 10.80
CA SER A 208 -13.15 28.62 11.89
C SER A 208 -13.08 30.09 12.30
N ASN A 209 -14.24 30.68 12.58
CA ASN A 209 -14.36 32.06 13.08
C ASN A 209 -13.44 32.32 14.30
N SER A 210 -12.99 31.26 14.98
CA SER A 210 -12.02 31.33 16.08
C SER A 210 -10.64 31.85 15.68
N GLN A 211 -10.14 31.60 14.45
CA GLN A 211 -8.85 32.12 14.00
C GLN A 211 -8.89 33.65 13.80
N ILE A 212 -10.02 34.16 13.27
CA ILE A 212 -10.28 35.59 13.15
C ILE A 212 -10.33 36.21 14.55
N LEU A 213 -11.07 35.57 15.47
CA LEU A 213 -11.19 36.05 16.84
C LEU A 213 -9.85 36.08 17.58
N ILE A 214 -9.03 35.02 17.46
CA ILE A 214 -7.67 34.96 18.04
C ILE A 214 -6.80 36.07 17.46
N THR A 215 -6.84 36.28 16.14
CA THR A 215 -6.10 37.36 15.48
C THR A 215 -6.51 38.72 16.03
N VAL A 216 -7.81 39.00 16.10
CA VAL A 216 -8.33 40.26 16.66
C VAL A 216 -7.89 40.44 18.12
N ILE A 217 -7.94 39.39 18.94
CA ILE A 217 -7.49 39.43 20.33
C ILE A 217 -5.99 39.74 20.42
N ILE A 218 -5.15 39.10 19.61
CA ILE A 218 -3.69 39.37 19.57
C ILE A 218 -3.43 40.83 19.20
N LEU A 219 -4.17 41.38 18.23
CA LEU A 219 -4.03 42.77 17.80
C LEU A 219 -4.45 43.76 18.90
N LEU A 220 -5.55 43.48 19.60
CA LEU A 220 -6.00 44.30 20.73
C LEU A 220 -4.99 44.25 21.89
N LEU A 221 -4.41 43.08 22.18
CA LEU A 221 -3.36 42.92 23.20
C LEU A 221 -2.08 43.68 22.83
N LEU A 222 -1.61 43.57 21.59
CA LEU A 222 -0.45 44.32 21.10
C LEU A 222 -0.69 45.84 21.13
N GLY A 223 -1.88 46.28 20.75
CA GLY A 223 -2.30 47.68 20.86
C GLY A 223 -2.38 48.16 22.32
N SER A 224 -2.75 47.31 23.27
CA SER A 224 -2.75 47.67 24.70
C SER A 224 -1.32 47.82 25.28
N LEU A 225 -0.37 47.02 24.78
CA LEU A 225 1.05 47.05 25.17
C LEU A 225 1.80 48.25 24.55
N GLN A 226 1.23 48.87 23.52
CA GLN A 226 1.74 50.09 22.85
C GLN A 226 2.09 51.20 23.84
N LYS A 227 1.28 51.39 24.89
CA LYS A 227 1.50 52.44 25.89
C LYS A 227 2.74 52.24 26.75
N LYS A 228 3.28 51.01 26.82
CA LYS A 228 4.47 50.67 27.63
C LYS A 228 5.76 50.58 26.82
N ILE A 229 5.69 50.37 25.50
CA ILE A 229 6.86 50.10 24.65
C ILE A 229 6.96 51.19 23.57
N ASN A 230 7.69 52.26 23.88
CA ASN A 230 7.93 53.36 22.94
C ASN A 230 9.15 53.07 22.04
N LYS A 231 9.03 52.09 21.14
CA LYS A 231 10.08 51.77 20.15
C LYS A 231 9.51 51.69 18.74
N ASN A 232 10.21 52.31 17.78
CA ASN A 232 9.77 52.39 16.37
C ASN A 232 9.61 51.02 15.69
N TRP A 233 10.41 50.01 16.05
CA TRP A 233 10.24 48.65 15.50
C TRP A 233 8.97 47.94 15.99
N PHE A 234 8.43 48.34 17.15
CA PHE A 234 7.19 47.77 17.70
C PHE A 234 5.98 48.22 16.85
N TRP A 235 6.04 49.42 16.27
CA TRP A 235 5.05 49.90 15.29
C TRP A 235 5.06 49.07 14.01
N CYS A 236 6.23 48.63 13.54
CA CYS A 236 6.32 47.71 12.40
C CYS A 236 5.63 46.38 12.71
N LEU A 237 5.76 45.83 13.93
CA LEU A 237 5.06 44.60 14.30
C LEU A 237 3.54 44.79 14.38
N ILE A 238 3.07 45.90 14.93
CA ILE A 238 1.63 46.21 15.03
C ILE A 238 0.99 46.47 13.67
N LEU A 239 1.73 46.91 12.65
CA LEU A 239 1.18 47.16 11.32
C LEU A 239 1.37 45.96 10.39
N VAL A 240 2.56 45.36 10.37
CA VAL A 240 2.93 44.32 9.39
C VAL A 240 2.33 42.96 9.74
N LEU A 241 2.29 42.55 11.01
CA LEU A 241 1.69 41.27 11.40
C LEU A 241 0.19 41.20 11.10
N PRO A 242 -0.66 42.18 11.47
CA PRO A 242 -2.07 42.16 11.07
C PRO A 242 -2.27 42.22 9.56
N LEU A 243 -1.50 43.05 8.84
CA LEU A 243 -1.58 43.10 7.38
C LEU A 243 -1.21 41.74 6.77
N PHE A 244 -0.18 41.08 7.30
CA PHE A 244 0.20 39.74 6.90
C PHE A 244 -0.90 38.71 7.18
N ILE A 245 -1.48 38.71 8.39
CA ILE A 245 -2.56 37.78 8.76
C ILE A 245 -3.85 38.08 7.96
N LEU A 246 -4.17 39.35 7.70
CA LEU A 246 -5.29 39.76 6.84
C LEU A 246 -5.05 39.33 5.39
N PHE A 247 -3.86 39.52 4.84
CA PHE A 247 -3.49 39.06 3.50
C PHE A 247 -3.49 37.52 3.39
N GLU A 248 -3.07 36.82 4.44
CA GLU A 248 -3.19 35.35 4.54
C GLU A 248 -4.65 34.92 4.60
N HIS A 249 -5.50 35.65 5.31
CA HIS A 249 -6.92 35.38 5.47
C HIS A 249 -7.75 35.66 4.20
N PHE A 250 -7.43 36.73 3.48
CA PHE A 250 -8.04 37.10 2.20
C PHE A 250 -7.42 36.37 1.00
N ASP A 251 -6.61 35.33 1.25
CA ASP A 251 -6.03 34.50 0.19
C ASP A 251 -5.17 35.30 -0.81
N VAL A 252 -4.68 36.48 -0.40
CA VAL A 252 -3.75 37.28 -1.20
C VAL A 252 -2.44 36.51 -1.43
N PHE A 253 -2.08 35.67 -0.46
CA PHE A 253 -0.95 34.74 -0.52
C PHE A 253 -1.29 33.32 -1.01
N SER A 254 -2.53 33.02 -1.43
CA SER A 254 -2.84 31.70 -2.02
C SER A 254 -2.52 31.62 -3.52
N ARG A 255 -2.08 32.74 -4.12
CA ARG A 255 -1.54 32.78 -5.48
C ARG A 255 -0.28 31.92 -5.61
N GLU A 256 -0.04 31.42 -6.82
CA GLU A 256 0.97 30.41 -7.20
C GLU A 256 2.43 30.68 -6.76
N ASN A 257 2.74 31.84 -6.17
CA ASN A 257 4.09 32.31 -5.85
C ASN A 257 4.41 32.37 -4.35
N TRP A 258 3.57 31.81 -3.48
CA TRP A 258 3.78 31.85 -2.02
C TRP A 258 4.19 30.50 -1.44
N TRP A 259 5.27 30.50 -0.65
CA TRP A 259 5.91 29.29 -0.11
C TRP A 259 5.31 28.75 1.19
N TRP A 260 4.50 29.54 1.91
CA TRP A 260 3.88 29.11 3.18
C TRP A 260 2.45 28.63 2.93
N ARG A 261 2.08 27.45 3.46
CA ARG A 261 0.77 26.76 3.36
C ARG A 261 -0.22 27.30 2.32
N SER A 262 0.19 27.35 1.04
CA SER A 262 -0.62 27.82 -0.07
C SER A 262 -1.37 26.66 -0.71
N LEU A 263 -2.50 26.94 -1.37
CA LEU A 263 -3.23 25.93 -2.15
C LEU A 263 -2.34 25.27 -3.22
N TRP A 264 -1.43 26.06 -3.80
CA TRP A 264 -0.41 25.56 -4.70
C TRP A 264 0.54 24.57 -4.01
N MET A 265 1.05 24.88 -2.81
CA MET A 265 1.93 24.00 -2.05
C MET A 265 1.22 22.70 -1.65
N GLU A 266 -0.01 22.79 -1.15
CA GLU A 266 -0.81 21.62 -0.78
C GLU A 266 -1.06 20.71 -2.00
N ARG A 267 -1.43 21.28 -3.16
CA ARG A 267 -1.50 20.53 -4.42
C ARG A 267 -0.14 19.91 -4.77
N TYR A 268 0.93 20.70 -4.76
CA TYR A 268 2.26 20.25 -5.16
C TYR A 268 2.79 19.10 -4.29
N LEU A 269 2.54 19.14 -2.97
CA LEU A 269 2.99 18.11 -2.04
C LEU A 269 2.18 16.81 -2.15
N ASN A 270 0.87 16.90 -2.37
CA ASN A 270 -0.01 15.73 -2.38
C ASN A 270 -0.21 15.11 -3.78
N SER A 271 -0.04 15.90 -4.84
CA SER A 271 -0.24 15.50 -6.24
C SER A 271 1.02 14.83 -6.79
N ILE A 272 1.26 13.59 -6.37
CA ILE A 272 2.46 12.84 -6.76
C ILE A 272 2.14 11.50 -7.41
N LEU A 273 2.97 11.13 -8.39
CA LEU A 273 3.05 9.78 -8.91
C LEU A 273 4.37 9.16 -8.45
N VAL A 274 4.28 7.94 -7.94
CA VAL A 274 5.41 7.22 -7.36
C VAL A 274 5.66 5.92 -8.13
N SER A 275 6.93 5.63 -8.37
CA SER A 275 7.42 4.35 -8.85
C SER A 275 8.34 3.78 -7.78
N ASN A 276 7.90 2.71 -7.12
CA ASN A 276 8.51 2.14 -5.93
C ASN A 276 8.72 3.21 -4.84
N GLU A 277 9.96 3.61 -4.57
CA GLU A 277 10.31 4.59 -3.54
C GLU A 277 10.49 6.01 -4.13
N LYS A 278 10.43 6.17 -5.45
CA LYS A 278 10.79 7.41 -6.14
C LYS A 278 9.56 8.14 -6.65
N VAL A 279 9.45 9.42 -6.33
CA VAL A 279 8.51 10.33 -6.99
C VAL A 279 8.97 10.53 -8.43
N VAL A 280 8.15 10.10 -9.38
CA VAL A 280 8.44 10.21 -10.83
C VAL A 280 7.73 11.37 -11.49
N GLU A 281 6.70 11.93 -10.84
CA GLU A 281 5.92 13.04 -11.37
C GLU A 281 5.32 13.89 -10.25
N ARG A 282 5.44 15.22 -10.38
CA ARG A 282 4.88 16.21 -9.46
C ARG A 282 4.76 17.59 -10.15
N PRO A 283 3.58 18.24 -10.14
CA PRO A 283 2.27 17.66 -9.84
C PRO A 283 1.93 16.55 -10.85
N ILE A 284 1.04 15.63 -10.49
CA ILE A 284 0.64 14.55 -11.39
C ILE A 284 -0.19 15.07 -12.58
N GLN A 285 0.09 14.58 -13.79
CA GLN A 285 -0.73 14.81 -14.97
C GLN A 285 -1.82 13.75 -15.04
N LEU A 286 -3.06 14.15 -14.79
CA LEU A 286 -4.20 13.24 -14.87
C LEU A 286 -4.55 12.84 -16.31
N LYS A 287 -4.18 13.66 -17.28
CA LYS A 287 -4.37 13.35 -18.71
C LYS A 287 -3.69 12.01 -19.05
N ARG A 288 -4.49 11.06 -19.53
CA ARG A 288 -4.07 9.68 -19.89
C ARG A 288 -3.47 8.89 -18.71
N LEU A 289 -3.68 9.30 -17.46
CA LEU A 289 -3.17 8.54 -16.31
C LEU A 289 -3.71 7.11 -16.30
N ALA A 290 -4.98 6.90 -16.66
CA ALA A 290 -5.58 5.57 -16.71
C ALA A 290 -4.87 4.65 -17.73
N GLU A 291 -4.52 5.21 -18.89
CA GLU A 291 -3.76 4.52 -19.93
C GLU A 291 -2.35 4.18 -19.44
N ARG A 292 -1.66 5.11 -18.79
CA ARG A 292 -0.32 4.89 -18.22
C ARG A 292 -0.32 3.79 -17.16
N LEU A 293 -1.29 3.79 -16.24
CA LEU A 293 -1.45 2.73 -15.23
C LEU A 293 -1.76 1.38 -15.89
N THR A 294 -2.63 1.35 -16.91
CA THR A 294 -2.97 0.14 -17.65
C THR A 294 -1.74 -0.44 -18.36
N ASN A 295 -0.95 0.40 -19.02
CA ASN A 295 0.27 -0.01 -19.69
C ASN A 295 1.29 -0.60 -18.71
N GLU A 296 1.42 -0.04 -17.50
CA GLU A 296 2.29 -0.59 -16.46
C GLU A 296 1.84 -1.96 -15.94
N SER A 297 0.55 -2.23 -15.98
CA SER A 297 -0.02 -3.54 -15.64
C SER A 297 0.22 -4.56 -16.75
N LEU A 298 0.02 -4.16 -18.02
CA LEU A 298 0.27 -5.02 -19.18
C LEU A 298 1.75 -5.41 -19.27
N LYS A 299 2.68 -4.46 -19.07
CA LYS A 299 4.12 -4.77 -19.01
C LYS A 299 4.43 -5.84 -17.97
N PHE A 300 3.87 -5.72 -16.78
CA PHE A 300 4.09 -6.70 -15.70
C PHE A 300 3.51 -8.08 -16.06
N ILE A 301 2.31 -8.14 -16.62
CA ILE A 301 1.70 -9.39 -17.09
C ILE A 301 2.61 -10.04 -18.14
N HIS A 302 3.01 -9.31 -19.18
CA HIS A 302 3.84 -9.86 -20.26
C HIS A 302 5.22 -10.34 -19.78
N GLN A 303 5.78 -9.74 -18.73
CA GLN A 303 7.05 -10.17 -18.14
C GLN A 303 6.96 -11.47 -17.33
N ASN A 304 5.77 -11.84 -16.83
CA ASN A 304 5.62 -12.96 -15.90
C ASN A 304 4.83 -14.15 -16.49
N VAL A 305 3.96 -13.92 -17.48
CA VAL A 305 3.20 -15.00 -18.14
C VAL A 305 4.16 -16.07 -18.69
N GLY A 306 3.94 -17.32 -18.29
CA GLY A 306 4.75 -18.46 -18.72
C GLY A 306 6.11 -18.59 -18.01
N VAL A 307 6.45 -17.65 -17.10
CA VAL A 307 7.71 -17.65 -16.36
C VAL A 307 7.47 -17.96 -14.88
N LYS A 308 6.55 -17.23 -14.23
CA LYS A 308 6.30 -17.32 -12.79
C LYS A 308 4.84 -16.92 -12.49
N PRO A 309 4.13 -17.59 -11.56
CA PRO A 309 2.81 -17.13 -11.15
C PRO A 309 2.88 -15.71 -10.61
N PHE A 310 1.91 -14.86 -10.98
CA PHE A 310 1.90 -13.46 -10.57
C PHE A 310 0.58 -13.01 -9.95
N LEU A 311 0.69 -11.98 -9.12
CA LEU A 311 -0.38 -11.28 -8.45
C LEU A 311 -0.30 -9.81 -8.85
N LEU A 312 -1.32 -9.34 -9.57
CA LEU A 312 -1.47 -7.95 -9.96
C LEU A 312 -2.63 -7.32 -9.19
N TYR A 313 -2.35 -6.26 -8.43
CA TYR A 313 -3.35 -5.39 -7.83
C TYR A 313 -3.44 -4.09 -8.63
N HIS A 314 -4.49 -3.92 -9.42
CA HIS A 314 -4.75 -2.70 -10.18
C HIS A 314 -5.91 -1.92 -9.53
N ALA A 315 -5.57 -0.87 -8.80
CA ALA A 315 -6.52 0.05 -8.20
C ALA A 315 -6.66 1.29 -9.08
N PHE A 316 -7.78 1.40 -9.80
CA PHE A 316 -8.06 2.56 -10.63
C PHE A 316 -8.15 3.83 -9.78
N HIS A 317 -7.85 4.97 -10.42
CA HIS A 317 -7.99 6.32 -9.81
C HIS A 317 -9.22 7.08 -10.35
N ASN A 318 -9.85 6.56 -11.41
CA ASN A 318 -10.99 7.22 -12.07
C ASN A 318 -12.24 7.17 -11.18
N LEU A 319 -13.22 8.04 -11.50
CA LEU A 319 -14.56 8.16 -10.89
C LEU A 319 -14.59 8.72 -9.46
N HIS A 320 -13.48 8.70 -8.73
CA HIS A 320 -13.33 9.47 -7.51
C HIS A 320 -13.40 10.97 -7.83
N LYS A 321 -14.22 11.70 -7.06
CA LYS A 321 -14.38 13.14 -7.22
C LYS A 321 -13.30 13.92 -6.49
#